data_AF-A0A0U1DU99-F1
#
_entry.id   AF-A0A0U1DU99-F1
#
_cell.length_a   1.000
_cell.length_b   1.000
_cell.length_c   1.000
_cell.angle_alpha   90.00
_cell.angle_beta   90.00
_cell.angle_gamma   90.00
#
_symmetry.space_group_name_H-M   'P 1'
#
loop_
_entity.id
_entity.type
_entity.pdbx_description
1 polymer ?
#
loop_
_entity_poly.entity_id
_entity_poly.type
_entity_poly.pdbx_seq_one_letter_code
_entity_poly.pdbx_strand_id
1 'polypeptide(L)'
;MTDDLSQFGIECPPTADPYLRRAISWKYQNDLIAATPLPRHWIKVRLEDFVRHQDRELGRLEEFLGFKLARIPVNHDAIGRYTQHPELVLPDFLEPTMRAHGYVL
;
A
#
# COMPACT_ATOMS: atom_id res chain seq x y z
N MET A 1 -9.65 -10.49 7.76
CA MET A 1 -9.17 -9.32 6.99
C MET A 1 -9.26 -8.11 7.90
N THR A 2 -8.19 -7.31 8.02
CA THR A 2 -8.05 -6.14 8.91
C THR A 2 -8.80 -4.89 8.37
N ASP A 3 -9.82 -5.11 7.53
CA ASP A 3 -10.47 -4.04 6.78
C ASP A 3 -11.60 -3.39 7.58
N ASP A 4 -12.13 -4.09 8.58
CA ASP A 4 -13.20 -3.59 9.45
C ASP A 4 -12.60 -2.93 10.71
N LEU A 5 -12.44 -1.61 10.65
CA LEU A 5 -11.89 -0.82 11.75
C LEU A 5 -12.74 -0.89 13.04
N SER A 6 -14.04 -1.18 12.93
CA SER A 6 -14.92 -1.30 14.11
C SER A 6 -14.54 -2.47 15.01
N GLN A 7 -13.95 -3.54 14.44
CA GLN A 7 -13.42 -4.68 15.20
C GLN A 7 -12.24 -4.30 16.10
N PHE A 8 -11.63 -3.14 15.86
CA PHE A 8 -10.53 -2.59 16.64
C PHE A 8 -10.99 -1.42 17.54
N GLY A 9 -12.31 -1.19 17.65
CA GLY A 9 -12.87 -0.10 18.45
C GLY A 9 -12.67 1.30 17.86
N ILE A 10 -12.36 1.40 16.55
CA ILE A 10 -12.16 2.67 15.87
C ILE A 10 -13.48 3.09 15.22
N GLU A 11 -13.95 4.28 15.57
CA GLU A 11 -15.10 4.90 14.90
C GLU A 11 -14.74 5.32 13.49
N CYS A 12 -15.44 4.76 12.51
CA CYS A 12 -15.32 5.12 11.10
C CYS A 12 -16.71 5.10 10.43
N PRO A 13 -16.92 5.82 9.32
CA PRO A 13 -18.18 5.77 8.59
C PRO A 13 -18.55 4.33 8.21
N PRO A 14 -19.75 3.84 8.59
CA PRO A 14 -20.17 2.50 8.23
C PRO A 14 -20.44 2.42 6.73
N THR A 15 -20.05 1.30 6.12
CA THR A 15 -20.37 1.03 4.71
C THR A 15 -20.60 -0.46 4.47
N ALA A 16 -21.60 -0.76 3.64
CA ALA A 16 -21.87 -2.10 3.15
C ALA A 16 -20.95 -2.48 1.98
N ASP A 17 -20.32 -1.50 1.31
CA ASP A 17 -19.39 -1.75 0.22
C ASP A 17 -18.01 -2.20 0.76
N PRO A 18 -17.57 -3.44 0.46
CA PRO A 18 -16.28 -3.94 0.92
C PRO A 18 -15.09 -3.17 0.33
N TYR A 19 -15.21 -2.56 -0.85
CA TYR A 19 -14.13 -1.78 -1.46
C TYR A 19 -13.98 -0.43 -0.79
N LEU A 20 -15.09 0.27 -0.55
CA LEU A 20 -15.08 1.50 0.23
C LEU A 20 -14.58 1.27 1.66
N ARG A 21 -14.96 0.14 2.29
CA ARG A 21 -14.45 -0.24 3.62
C ARG A 21 -12.92 -0.37 3.63
N ARG A 22 -12.37 -1.06 2.62
CA ARG A 22 -10.91 -1.20 2.45
C ARG A 22 -10.22 0.14 2.21
N ALA A 23 -10.80 1.01 1.38
CA ALA A 23 -10.27 2.34 1.14
C ALA A 23 -10.22 3.18 2.42
N ILE A 24 -11.27 3.11 3.25
CA ILE A 24 -11.32 3.75 4.56
C ILE A 24 -10.23 3.17 5.48
N SER A 25 -10.16 1.84 5.63
CA SER A 25 -9.13 1.20 6.46
C SER A 25 -7.71 1.60 6.03
N TRP A 26 -7.44 1.57 4.73
CA TRP A 26 -6.15 1.97 4.17
C TRP A 26 -5.82 3.44 4.44
N LYS A 27 -6.80 4.35 4.30
CA LYS A 27 -6.63 5.78 4.62
C LYS A 27 -6.19 5.96 6.06
N TYR A 28 -6.87 5.34 7.02
CA TYR A 28 -6.52 5.45 8.43
C TYR A 28 -5.12 4.90 8.72
N GLN A 29 -4.75 3.76 8.13
CA GLN A 29 -3.39 3.22 8.26
C GLN A 29 -2.34 4.19 7.70
N ASN A 30 -2.60 4.77 6.54
CA ASN A 30 -1.70 5.75 5.95
C ASN A 30 -1.57 7.01 6.82
N ASP A 31 -2.69 7.53 7.32
CA ASP A 31 -2.69 8.73 8.17
C ASP A 31 -1.93 8.50 9.48
N LEU A 32 -2.00 7.30 10.05
CA LEU A 32 -1.20 6.92 11.22
C LEU A 32 0.31 6.95 10.90
N ILE A 33 0.72 6.39 9.75
CA ILE A 33 2.12 6.44 9.32
C ILE A 33 2.56 7.88 9.08
N ALA A 34 1.71 8.72 8.47
CA ALA A 34 2.00 10.12 8.20
C ALA A 34 2.09 10.98 9.49
N ALA A 35 1.29 10.67 10.50
CA ALA A 35 1.28 11.36 11.79
C ALA A 35 2.41 10.90 12.73
N THR A 36 3.03 9.75 12.45
CA THR A 36 4.12 9.22 13.26
C THR A 36 5.46 9.77 12.79
N PRO A 37 6.34 10.27 13.69
CA PRO A 37 7.68 10.67 13.32
C PRO A 37 8.42 9.54 12.60
N LEU A 38 9.03 9.84 11.45
CA LEU A 38 9.75 8.85 10.67
C LEU A 38 10.93 8.28 11.48
N PRO A 39 11.02 6.95 11.65
CA PRO A 39 12.17 6.33 12.30
C PRO A 39 13.48 6.66 11.58
N ARG A 40 14.58 6.70 12.33
CA ARG A 40 15.93 6.93 11.79
C ARG A 40 16.30 5.95 10.67
N HIS A 41 15.85 4.71 10.79
CA HIS A 41 16.09 3.64 9.82
C HIS A 41 14.74 3.23 9.21
N TRP A 42 14.43 3.81 8.05
CA TRP A 42 13.18 3.59 7.34
C TRP A 42 13.43 3.45 5.84
N ILE A 43 12.77 2.48 5.20
CA ILE A 43 12.76 2.33 3.75
C ILE A 43 11.33 2.08 3.28
N LYS A 44 10.95 2.77 2.19
CA LYS A 44 9.69 2.53 1.48
C LYS A 44 9.97 1.76 0.20
N VAL A 45 9.25 0.65 0.02
CA VAL A 45 9.26 -0.17 -1.19
C VAL A 45 7.83 -0.26 -1.70
N ARG A 46 7.61 0.05 -2.98
CA ARG A 46 6.32 -0.09 -3.64
C ARG A 46 6.18 -1.48 -4.23
N LEU A 47 5.00 -2.07 -4.10
CA LEU A 47 4.71 -3.39 -4.65
C LEU A 47 5.00 -3.44 -6.16
N GLU A 48 4.56 -2.43 -6.90
CA GLU A 48 4.73 -2.38 -8.36
C GLU A 48 6.20 -2.29 -8.75
N ASP A 49 6.98 -1.49 -8.04
CA ASP A 49 8.42 -1.37 -8.26
C ASP A 49 9.14 -2.68 -7.94
N PHE A 50 8.79 -3.33 -6.83
CA PHE A 50 9.40 -4.59 -6.44
C PHE A 50 9.10 -5.71 -7.44
N VAL A 51 7.88 -5.77 -7.97
CA VAL A 51 7.50 -6.78 -8.95
C VAL A 51 8.11 -6.48 -10.32
N ARG A 52 8.09 -5.23 -10.79
CA ARG A 52 8.60 -4.86 -12.13
C ARG A 52 10.12 -4.72 -12.21
N HIS A 53 10.76 -4.35 -11.10
CA HIS A 53 12.18 -4.00 -11.03
C HIS A 53 12.84 -4.71 -9.84
N GLN A 54 12.58 -6.00 -9.69
CA GLN A 54 12.97 -6.79 -8.51
C GLN A 54 14.45 -6.67 -8.17
N ASP A 55 15.35 -6.77 -9.15
CA ASP A 55 16.81 -6.70 -8.91
C ASP A 55 17.24 -5.33 -8.34
N ARG A 56 16.60 -4.24 -8.80
CA ARG A 56 16.83 -2.88 -8.29
C ARG A 56 16.38 -2.76 -6.84
N GLU A 57 15.16 -3.23 -6.54
CA GLU A 57 14.59 -3.11 -5.20
C GLU A 57 15.27 -4.06 -4.20
N LEU A 58 15.68 -5.25 -4.62
CA LEU A 58 16.49 -6.15 -3.80
C LEU A 58 17.83 -5.51 -3.45
N GLY A 59 18.53 -4.88 -4.41
CA GLY A 59 19.79 -4.18 -4.12
C GLY A 59 19.62 -3.07 -3.06
N ARG A 60 18.56 -2.26 -3.16
CA ARG A 60 18.23 -1.22 -2.16
C ARG A 60 17.93 -1.83 -0.79
N LEU A 61 17.22 -2.95 -0.74
CA LEU A 61 16.91 -3.66 0.50
C LEU A 61 18.16 -4.29 1.12
N GLU A 62 19.03 -4.91 0.32
CA GLU A 62 20.30 -5.48 0.79
C GLU A 62 21.21 -4.40 1.39
N GLU A 63 21.30 -3.24 0.74
CA GLU A 63 22.07 -2.10 1.24
C GLU A 63 21.48 -1.55 2.56
N PHE A 64 20.15 -1.47 2.65
CA PHE A 64 19.47 -1.05 3.86
C PHE A 64 19.62 -2.04 5.02
N LEU A 65 19.58 -3.35 4.74
CA LEU A 65 19.62 -4.43 5.74
C LEU A 65 21.04 -4.86 6.11
N GLY A 66 22.03 -4.65 5.22
CA GLY A 66 23.42 -5.05 5.43
C GLY A 66 23.72 -6.53 5.15
N PHE A 67 22.80 -7.27 4.51
CA PHE A 67 23.02 -8.67 4.12
C PHE A 67 22.32 -9.02 2.81
N LYS A 68 22.74 -10.14 2.20
CA LYS A 68 22.20 -10.61 0.91
C LYS A 68 20.83 -11.26 1.04
N LEU A 69 19.92 -10.92 0.14
CA LEU A 69 18.57 -11.44 0.11
C LEU A 69 18.44 -12.55 -0.95
N ALA A 70 17.71 -13.61 -0.60
CA ALA A 70 17.34 -14.62 -1.58
C ALA A 70 16.34 -14.03 -2.59
N ARG A 71 16.59 -14.23 -3.88
CA ARG A 71 15.66 -13.84 -4.93
C ARG A 71 14.55 -14.89 -5.06
N ILE A 72 13.36 -14.55 -4.60
CA ILE A 72 12.16 -15.39 -4.70
C ILE A 72 11.34 -14.97 -5.92
N PRO A 73 10.84 -15.89 -6.75
CA PRO A 73 9.93 -15.56 -7.83
C PRO A 73 8.69 -14.79 -7.34
N VAL A 74 8.36 -13.69 -8.01
CA VAL A 74 7.21 -12.84 -7.68
C VAL A 74 6.06 -13.10 -8.65
N ASN A 75 4.83 -13.03 -8.15
CA ASN A 75 3.64 -13.14 -9.00
C ASN A 75 3.30 -11.78 -9.63
N HIS A 76 3.40 -11.70 -10.96
CA HIS A 76 3.10 -10.49 -11.72
C HIS A 76 1.59 -10.19 -11.85
N ASP A 77 0.72 -11.20 -11.72
CA ASP A 77 -0.75 -11.06 -11.84
C ASP A 77 -1.38 -10.25 -10.71
N ALA A 78 -0.61 -9.94 -9.66
CA ALA A 78 -1.03 -9.02 -8.61
C ALA A 78 -1.04 -7.56 -9.10
N ILE A 79 -0.20 -7.21 -10.07
CA ILE A 79 -0.04 -5.84 -10.54
C ILE A 79 -1.13 -5.52 -11.56
N GLY A 80 -1.86 -4.43 -11.31
CA GLY A 80 -2.89 -3.96 -12.22
C GLY A 80 -4.20 -4.75 -12.17
N ARG A 81 -4.40 -5.67 -11.21
CA ARG A 81 -5.64 -6.45 -11.08
C ARG A 81 -6.91 -5.58 -11.08
N TYR A 82 -6.84 -4.38 -10.52
CA TYR A 82 -7.95 -3.42 -10.49
C TYR A 82 -8.45 -3.02 -11.88
N THR A 83 -7.63 -3.09 -12.93
CA THR A 83 -8.05 -2.72 -14.30
C THR A 83 -9.05 -3.69 -14.90
N GLN A 84 -9.18 -4.89 -14.34
CA GLN A 84 -10.18 -5.88 -14.73
C GLN A 84 -11.56 -5.60 -14.11
N HIS A 85 -11.65 -4.59 -13.23
CA HIS A 85 -12.83 -4.25 -12.45
C HIS A 85 -13.21 -2.78 -12.68
N PRO A 86 -13.81 -2.44 -13.84
CA PRO A 86 -14.17 -1.06 -14.18
C PRO A 86 -15.22 -0.44 -13.24
N GLU A 87 -15.93 -1.26 -12.47
CA GLU A 87 -16.84 -0.84 -11.42
C GLU A 87 -16.13 -0.20 -10.22
N LEU A 88 -14.82 -0.43 -10.06
CA LEU A 88 -14.04 0.13 -8.98
C LEU A 88 -13.61 1.54 -9.31
N VAL A 89 -14.20 2.49 -8.60
CA VAL A 89 -13.84 3.90 -8.65
C VAL A 89 -12.92 4.21 -7.48
N LEU A 90 -11.80 4.90 -7.75
CA LEU A 90 -10.94 5.44 -6.69
C LEU A 90 -11.73 6.48 -5.90
N PRO A 91 -11.93 6.32 -4.58
CA PRO A 91 -12.60 7.34 -3.79
C PRO A 91 -11.79 8.63 -3.75
N ASP A 92 -12.44 9.78 -3.95
CA ASP A 92 -11.80 11.10 -4.04
C ASP A 92 -10.85 11.41 -2.87
N PHE A 93 -11.20 10.95 -1.66
CA PHE A 93 -10.38 11.16 -0.46
C PHE A 93 -9.02 10.46 -0.49
N LEU A 94 -8.80 9.49 -1.39
CA LEU A 94 -7.51 8.82 -1.56
C LEU A 94 -6.60 9.53 -2.56
N GLU A 95 -7.12 10.36 -3.46
CA GLU A 95 -6.32 10.97 -4.52
C GLU A 95 -5.07 11.71 -4.01
N PRO A 96 -5.15 12.58 -2.97
CA PRO A 96 -3.99 13.32 -2.50
C PRO A 96 -2.88 12.37 -2.01
N THR A 97 -3.28 11.32 -1.31
CA THR A 97 -2.36 10.33 -0.77
C THR A 97 -1.77 9.45 -1.86
N MET A 98 -2.55 9.03 -2.85
CA MET A 98 -2.03 8.29 -4.01
C MET A 98 -0.94 9.08 -4.73
N ARG A 99 -1.16 10.37 -4.96
CA ARG A 99 -0.14 11.27 -5.55
C ARG A 99 1.08 11.41 -4.66
N ALA A 100 0.91 11.61 -3.35
CA ALA A 100 2.02 11.65 -2.39
C ALA A 100 2.84 10.34 -2.38
N HIS A 101 2.21 9.22 -2.72
CA HIS A 101 2.88 7.93 -2.84
C HIS A 101 3.53 7.67 -4.21
N GLY A 102 3.37 8.59 -5.18
CA GLY A 102 3.96 8.49 -6.52
C GLY A 102 3.13 7.67 -7.50
N TYR A 103 1.81 7.57 -7.29
CA TYR A 103 0.88 7.01 -8.27
C TYR A 103 0.39 8.06 -9.26
N VAL A 104 0.23 7.64 -10.51
CA VAL A 104 -0.44 8.42 -11.57
C VAL A 104 -1.92 8.03 -11.55
N LEU A 105 -2.79 9.03 -11.53
CA LEU A 105 -4.25 8.90 -11.48
C LEU A 105 -4.87 9.26 -12.82
#